data_AF-A0A427UDS1-F1
#
_entry.id   AF-A0A427UDS1-F1
#
_cell.length_a   1.000
_cell.length_b   1.000
_cell.length_c   1.000
_cell.angle_alpha   90.00
_cell.angle_beta   90.00
_cell.angle_gamma   90.00
#
_symmetry.space_group_name_H-M   'P 1'
#
loop_
_entity.id
_entity.type
_entity.pdbx_description
1 polymer ?
#
loop_
_entity_poly.entity_id
_entity_poly.type
_entity_poly.pdbx_seq_one_letter_code
_entity_poly.pdbx_strand_id
1 'polypeptide(L)' 'EPEYAQQLIANGVVVVPGEAFGEGGAGHMRISYATSMQNIKKAMKIMEEIL' A
#
# COMPACT_ATOMS: atom_id res chain seq x y z
N GLU A 1 -0.33 -12.17 5.33
CA GLU A 1 -0.43 -10.95 4.51
C GLU A 1 -1.91 -10.65 4.28
N PRO A 2 -2.39 -9.44 4.56
CA PRO A 2 -3.76 -9.04 4.29
C PRO A 2 -4.09 -9.10 2.79
N GLU A 3 -5.36 -9.37 2.47
CA GLU A 3 -5.83 -9.50 1.08
C GLU A 3 -5.54 -8.22 0.25
N TYR A 4 -5.79 -7.03 0.82
CA TYR A 4 -5.50 -5.76 0.16
C TYR A 4 -4.01 -5.61 -0.21
N ALA A 5 -3.11 -6.09 0.64
CA ALA A 5 -1.67 -6.00 0.40
C ALA A 5 -1.26 -6.91 -0.77
N GLN A 6 -1.85 -8.10 -0.86
CA GLN A 6 -1.60 -9.02 -1.99
C GLN A 6 -2.13 -8.46 -3.32
N GLN A 7 -3.33 -7.87 -3.31
CA GLN A 7 -3.92 -7.25 -4.51
C GLN A 7 -3.07 -6.08 -5.01
N LEU A 8 -2.59 -5.22 -4.12
CA LEU A 8 -1.70 -4.11 -4.48
C LEU A 8 -0.36 -4.62 -5.05
N ILE A 9 0.24 -5.65 -4.44
CA ILE A 9 1.50 -6.24 -4.93
C ILE A 9 1.33 -6.80 -6.34
N ALA A 10 0.22 -7.51 -6.62
CA ALA A 10 -0.08 -8.05 -7.94
C ALA A 10 -0.19 -6.96 -9.02
N ASN A 11 -0.53 -5.73 -8.64
CA ASN A 11 -0.64 -4.57 -9.54
C ASN A 11 0.58 -3.63 -9.47
N GLY A 12 1.65 -4.03 -8.78
CA GLY A 12 2.93 -3.31 -8.76
C GLY A 12 3.06 -2.23 -7.68
N VAL A 13 2.24 -2.27 -6.63
CA VAL A 13 2.35 -1.38 -5.46
C VAL A 13 2.65 -2.21 -4.22
N VAL A 14 3.78 -1.93 -3.57
CA VAL A 14 4.16 -2.59 -2.31
C VAL A 14 3.85 -1.67 -1.14
N VAL A 15 3.21 -2.23 -0.12
CA VAL A 15 2.81 -1.55 1.10
C VAL A 15 3.20 -2.39 2.30
N VAL A 16 3.34 -1.76 3.48
CA VAL A 16 3.51 -2.51 4.72
C VAL A 16 2.16 -2.56 5.43
N PRO A 17 1.61 -3.75 5.69
CA PRO A 17 0.43 -3.93 6.52
C PRO A 17 0.57 -3.25 7.88
N GLY A 18 -0.46 -2.52 8.32
CA GLY A 18 -0.44 -1.84 9.60
C GLY A 18 -0.35 -2.81 10.77
N GLU A 19 -0.88 -4.04 10.62
CA GLU A 19 -0.80 -5.12 11.60
C GLU A 19 0.66 -5.49 11.94
N ALA A 20 1.62 -5.22 11.05
CA ALA A 20 3.04 -5.41 11.32
C ALA A 20 3.58 -4.47 12.44
N PHE A 21 2.84 -3.42 12.79
CA PHE A 21 3.16 -2.47 13.86
C PHE A 21 2.35 -2.72 15.16
N GLY A 22 1.60 -3.83 15.23
CA GLY A 22 0.77 -4.21 16.38
C GLY A 22 -0.72 -3.98 16.17
N GLU A 23 -1.52 -4.32 17.20
CA GLU A 23 -2.99 -4.32 17.12
C GLU A 23 -3.58 -2.95 16.74
N GLY A 24 -2.98 -1.86 17.20
CA GLY A 24 -3.41 -0.50 16.86
C GLY A 24 -3.24 -0.13 15.38
N GLY A 25 -2.50 -0.92 14.61
CA GLY A 25 -2.33 -0.76 13.17
C GLY A 25 -3.31 -1.58 12.33
N ALA A 26 -4.18 -2.38 12.94
CA ALA A 26 -5.16 -3.17 12.20
C ALA A 26 -6.04 -2.28 11.29
N GLY A 27 -6.24 -2.71 10.04
CA GLY A 27 -7.00 -1.95 9.04
C GLY A 27 -6.29 -0.71 8.49
N HIS A 28 -5.05 -0.46 8.88
CA HIS A 28 -4.21 0.61 8.34
C HIS A 28 -3.05 0.03 7.52
N MET A 29 -2.31 0.92 6.84
CA MET A 29 -1.13 0.56 6.07
C MET A 29 -0.10 1.68 6.12
N ARG A 30 1.19 1.33 5.97
CA ARG A 30 2.28 2.29 5.87
C ARG A 30 2.84 2.34 4.45
N ILE A 31 3.00 3.55 3.93
CA ILE A 31 3.56 3.83 2.61
C ILE A 31 4.85 4.62 2.75
N SER A 32 5.90 4.21 2.03
CA SER A 32 7.10 5.03 1.84
C SER A 32 6.94 5.86 0.56
N TYR A 33 6.92 7.19 0.70
CA TYR A 33 6.78 8.11 -0.42
C TYR A 33 8.12 8.71 -0.89
N ALA A 34 9.26 8.21 -0.39
CA ALA A 34 10.60 8.69 -0.74
C ALA A 34 11.02 8.23 -2.16
N THR A 35 10.32 8.70 -3.18
CA THR A 35 10.54 8.40 -4.60
C THR A 35 10.09 9.58 -5.48
N SER A 36 10.11 9.44 -6.80
CA SER A 36 9.70 10.50 -7.73
C SER A 36 8.19 10.76 -7.66
N MET A 37 7.77 12.02 -7.91
CA MET A 37 6.34 12.36 -7.98
C MET A 37 5.59 11.57 -9.06
N GLN A 38 6.26 11.19 -10.14
CA GLN A 38 5.68 10.35 -11.18
C GLN A 38 5.31 8.96 -10.64
N ASN A 39 6.22 8.33 -9.88
CA ASN A 39 5.96 7.04 -9.26
C ASN A 39 4.84 7.13 -8.21
N ILE A 40 4.85 8.19 -7.39
CA ILE A 40 3.79 8.42 -6.39
C ILE A 40 2.42 8.51 -7.08
N LYS A 41 2.28 9.34 -8.11
CA LYS A 41 1.01 9.48 -8.85
C LYS A 41 0.56 8.16 -9.48
N LYS A 42 1.48 7.39 -10.05
CA LYS A 42 1.18 6.06 -10.62
C LYS A 42 0.67 5.10 -9.55
N ALA A 43 1.34 5.04 -8.40
CA ALA A 43 0.93 4.19 -7.29
C ALA A 43 -0.45 4.58 -6.74
N MET A 44 -0.71 5.89 -6.55
CA MET A 44 -2.01 6.38 -6.08
C MET A 44 -3.14 5.99 -7.03
N LYS A 45 -2.93 6.08 -8.36
CA LYS A 45 -3.93 5.65 -9.35
C LYS A 45 -4.23 4.14 -9.25
N ILE A 46 -3.19 3.32 -9.10
CA ILE A 46 -3.36 1.86 -8.91
C ILE A 46 -4.15 1.58 -7.62
N MET A 47 -3.84 2.31 -6.54
CA MET A 47 -4.54 2.16 -5.26
C MET A 47 -6.02 2.56 -5.36
N GLU A 48 -6.35 3.64 -6.07
CA GLU A 48 -7.73 4.09 -6.31
C GLU A 48 -8.57 3.07 -7.12
N GLU A 49 -7.94 2.29 -8.00
CA GLU A 49 -8.64 1.27 -8.80
C GLU A 49 -8.90 -0.04 -8.03
N ILE A 50 -8.16 -0.29 -6.93
CA ILE A 50 -8.13 -1.58 -6.22
C ILE A 50 -8.85 -1.53 -4.86
N LEU A 51 -8.70 -0.42 -4.13
CA LEU A 51 -9.19 -0.25 -2.75
C LEU A 51 -10.60 0.35 -2.74
#